data_AF-A0A0Q6G5C1-F1
#
_entry.id   AF-A0A0Q6G5C1-F1
#
_cell.length_a   1.000
_cell.length_b   1.000
_cell.length_c   1.000
_cell.angle_alpha   90.00
_cell.angle_beta   90.00
_cell.angle_gamma   90.00
#
_symmetry.space_group_name_H-M   'P 1'
#
loop_
_entity.id
_entity.type
_entity.pdbx_description
1 polymer ?
#
loop_
_entity_poly.entity_id
_entity_poly.type
_entity_poly.pdbx_seq_one_letter_code
_entity_poly.pdbx_strand_id
1 'polypeptide(L)'
;MIWILPALAGLLIVYFAMRSSRFRRFAEPVLSILVALLLLSAFLVWFREGGSSTNEADPPPFAQNRPVIQPEEIVLENLQFTRNRPDTSYRVTGTILNNSPADLTNFNLTVTLEDCPGGKCKTVGDDTALILARIRAGQSQTFETFFTFPNPYGVDPAAPKWSYRVSDIRGRMP
;
A
#
# COMPACT_ATOMS: atom_id res chain seq x y z
N MET A 1 -31.63 25.04 -17.63
CA MET A 1 -32.06 26.26 -16.89
C MET A 1 -31.40 26.43 -15.52
N ILE A 2 -30.72 25.43 -14.94
CA ILE A 2 -30.07 25.51 -13.61
C ILE A 2 -28.82 26.42 -13.57
N TRP A 3 -28.15 26.63 -14.71
CA TRP A 3 -26.94 27.46 -14.83
C TRP A 3 -27.17 28.98 -14.76
N ILE A 4 -28.43 29.43 -14.83
CA ILE A 4 -28.77 30.86 -14.82
C ILE A 4 -28.66 31.43 -13.41
N LEU A 5 -29.01 30.63 -12.39
CA LEU A 5 -28.95 31.04 -10.98
C LEU A 5 -27.53 31.41 -10.51
N PRO A 6 -26.48 30.59 -10.74
CA PRO A 6 -25.12 30.97 -10.35
C PRO A 6 -24.58 32.15 -11.15
N ALA A 7 -24.94 32.27 -12.44
CA ALA A 7 -24.52 33.40 -13.27
C ALA A 7 -25.10 34.73 -12.78
N LEU A 8 -26.39 34.74 -12.41
CA LEU A 8 -27.08 35.92 -11.90
C LEU A 8 -26.59 36.31 -10.49
N ALA A 9 -26.29 35.31 -9.65
CA ALA A 9 -25.67 35.52 -8.35
C ALA A 9 -24.26 36.13 -8.48
N GLY A 10 -23.42 35.60 -9.38
CA GLY A 10 -22.09 36.15 -9.65
C GLY A 10 -22.13 37.60 -10.15
N LEU A 11 -23.07 37.92 -11.04
CA LEU A 11 -23.24 39.26 -11.60
C LEU A 11 -23.69 40.27 -10.53
N LEU A 12 -24.61 39.87 -9.65
CA LEU A 12 -25.03 40.68 -8.50
C LEU A 12 -23.88 40.93 -7.51
N ILE A 13 -23.03 39.93 -7.25
CA ILE A 13 -21.87 40.08 -6.37
C ILE A 13 -20.88 41.11 -6.96
N VAL A 14 -20.57 41.00 -8.25
CA VAL A 14 -19.67 41.96 -8.94
C VAL A 14 -20.27 43.36 -8.96
N TYR A 15 -21.57 43.49 -9.22
CA TYR A 15 -22.28 44.76 -9.23
C TYR A 15 -22.28 45.44 -7.84
N PHE A 16 -22.59 44.69 -6.78
CA PHE A 16 -22.56 45.21 -5.41
C PHE A 16 -21.14 45.58 -4.94
N ALA A 17 -20.13 44.82 -5.38
CA ALA A 17 -18.72 45.12 -5.13
C ALA A 17 -18.25 46.43 -5.78
N MET A 18 -18.74 46.74 -6.99
CA MET A 18 -18.44 48.02 -7.66
C MET A 18 -19.23 49.21 -7.08
N ARG A 19 -20.52 49.01 -6.75
CA ARG A 19 -21.43 50.12 -6.39
C ARG A 19 -21.26 50.60 -4.96
N SER A 20 -20.81 49.75 -4.02
CA SER A 20 -20.80 50.07 -2.60
C SER A 20 -19.47 49.77 -1.91
N SER A 21 -18.71 50.81 -1.58
CA SER A 21 -17.44 50.71 -0.85
C SER A 21 -17.60 50.09 0.55
N ARG A 22 -18.80 50.14 1.14
CA ARG A 22 -19.14 49.45 2.39
C ARG A 22 -19.21 47.93 2.22
N PHE A 23 -19.63 47.42 1.06
CA PHE A 23 -19.71 45.98 0.80
C PHE A 23 -18.32 45.37 0.62
N ARG A 24 -17.35 46.14 0.09
CA ARG A 24 -15.94 45.72 0.04
C ARG A 24 -15.36 45.43 1.43
N ARG A 25 -15.79 46.17 2.45
CA ARG A 25 -15.37 45.98 3.86
C ARG A 25 -16.00 44.75 4.53
N PHE A 26 -17.15 44.28 4.04
CA PHE A 26 -17.81 43.06 4.52
C PHE A 26 -17.53 41.83 3.65
N ALA A 27 -17.14 42.01 2.39
CA ALA A 27 -16.81 40.93 1.49
C ALA A 27 -15.55 40.17 1.94
N GLU A 28 -14.56 40.88 2.46
CA GLU A 28 -13.31 40.28 2.95
C GLU A 28 -13.50 39.32 4.14
N PRO A 29 -14.24 39.67 5.21
CA PRO A 29 -14.53 38.72 6.29
C PRO A 29 -15.45 37.58 5.82
N VAL A 30 -16.44 37.85 4.97
CA VAL A 30 -17.34 36.79 4.48
C VAL A 30 -16.59 35.78 3.61
N LEU A 31 -15.72 36.24 2.72
CA LEU A 31 -14.96 35.38 1.83
C LEU A 31 -13.90 34.58 2.58
N SER A 32 -13.24 35.17 3.58
CA SER A 32 -12.31 34.43 4.45
C SER A 32 -13.03 33.36 5.29
N ILE A 33 -14.22 33.64 5.82
CA ILE A 33 -15.05 32.63 6.51
C ILE A 33 -15.44 31.49 5.56
N LEU A 34 -15.83 31.82 4.32
CA LEU A 34 -16.24 30.82 3.34
C LEU A 34 -15.06 29.92 2.93
N VAL A 35 -13.89 30.51 2.67
CA VAL A 35 -12.65 29.76 2.40
C VAL A 35 -12.25 28.90 3.60
N ALA A 36 -12.35 29.44 4.83
CA ALA A 36 -12.04 28.67 6.04
C ALA A 36 -12.97 27.45 6.19
N LEU A 37 -14.27 27.61 5.93
CA LEU A 37 -15.23 26.49 5.96
C LEU A 37 -14.91 25.42 4.89
N LEU A 38 -14.52 25.84 3.69
CA LEU A 38 -14.12 24.90 2.63
C LEU A 38 -12.86 24.12 3.02
N LEU A 39 -11.82 24.80 3.52
CA LEU A 39 -10.60 24.15 3.97
C LEU A 39 -10.85 23.22 5.16
N LEU A 40 -11.71 23.60 6.11
CA LEU A 40 -12.07 22.77 7.25
C LEU A 40 -12.81 21.50 6.81
N SER A 41 -13.68 21.61 5.82
CA SER A 41 -14.38 20.44 5.27
C SER A 41 -13.43 19.48 4.54
N ALA A 42 -12.51 19.99 3.72
CA ALA A 42 -11.47 19.20 3.07
C ALA A 42 -10.55 18.51 4.10
N PHE A 43 -10.17 19.22 5.16
CA PHE A 43 -9.37 18.66 6.24
C PHE A 43 -10.10 17.53 6.98
N LEU A 44 -11.41 17.67 7.23
CA LEU A 44 -12.20 16.63 7.87
C LEU A 44 -12.35 15.37 7.01
N VAL A 45 -12.46 15.53 5.68
CA VAL A 45 -12.48 14.40 4.72
C VAL A 45 -11.13 13.67 4.75
N TRP A 46 -10.04 14.42 4.58
CA TRP A 46 -8.69 13.87 4.60
C TRP A 46 -8.35 13.19 5.94
N PHE A 47 -8.74 13.79 7.07
CA PHE A 47 -8.49 13.22 8.40
C PHE A 47 -9.28 11.94 8.65
N ARG A 48 -10.50 11.82 8.09
CA ARG A 48 -11.27 10.58 8.13
C ARG A 48 -10.62 9.50 7.26
N GLU A 49 -10.23 9.84 6.03
CA GLU A 49 -9.55 8.92 5.11
C GLU A 49 -8.21 8.41 5.66
N GLY A 50 -7.46 9.23 6.41
CA GLY A 50 -6.23 8.80 7.08
C GLY A 50 -6.43 7.78 8.22
N GLY A 51 -7.65 7.68 8.77
CA GLY A 51 -8.01 6.74 9.84
C GLY A 51 -8.85 5.54 9.40
N SER A 52 -9.49 5.62 8.23
CA SER A 52 -10.30 4.55 7.66
C SER A 52 -9.69 4.04 6.37
N SER A 53 -8.79 3.06 6.49
CA SER A 53 -8.67 2.05 5.45
C SER A 53 -10.06 1.42 5.25
N THR A 54 -10.56 1.50 4.02
CA THR A 54 -11.78 0.87 3.50
C THR A 54 -13.05 1.71 3.67
N ASN A 55 -13.43 2.44 2.63
CA ASN A 55 -14.74 2.32 1.96
C ASN A 55 -14.89 3.41 0.90
N GLU A 56 -14.66 3.06 -0.38
CA GLU A 56 -15.49 3.56 -1.48
C GLU A 56 -15.33 2.63 -2.71
N ALA A 57 -16.42 1.90 -3.03
CA ALA A 57 -16.74 1.30 -4.32
C ALA A 57 -15.79 0.25 -4.93
N ASP A 58 -15.68 -0.93 -4.29
CA ASP A 58 -15.33 -2.16 -5.02
C ASP A 58 -16.62 -2.72 -5.68
N PRO A 59 -16.62 -3.05 -7.00
CA PRO A 59 -17.75 -3.71 -7.65
C PRO A 59 -18.07 -5.07 -6.99
N PRO A 60 -19.31 -5.58 -7.12
CA PRO A 60 -19.78 -6.74 -6.35
C PRO A 60 -18.89 -7.98 -6.53
N PRO A 61 -18.64 -8.76 -5.46
CA PRO A 61 -17.67 -9.85 -5.45
C PRO A 61 -18.23 -11.06 -6.19
N PHE A 62 -18.17 -11.05 -7.51
CA PHE A 62 -18.26 -12.29 -8.27
C PHE A 62 -16.89 -12.97 -8.24
N ALA A 63 -16.81 -14.03 -7.42
CA ALA A 63 -15.77 -15.05 -7.33
C ALA A 63 -14.47 -14.57 -6.61
N GLN A 64 -13.94 -15.20 -5.56
CA GLN A 64 -13.90 -16.62 -5.24
C GLN A 64 -13.69 -16.77 -3.72
N ASN A 65 -14.61 -17.43 -3.02
CA ASN A 65 -14.45 -17.73 -1.58
C ASN A 65 -13.57 -18.97 -1.31
N ARG A 66 -12.67 -19.29 -2.24
CA ARG A 66 -11.54 -20.19 -2.06
C ARG A 66 -10.37 -19.64 -2.88
N PRO A 67 -9.19 -19.45 -2.29
CA PRO A 67 -8.02 -19.14 -3.10
C PRO A 67 -7.82 -20.30 -4.08
N VAL A 68 -7.70 -19.99 -5.38
CA VAL A 68 -7.45 -20.98 -6.44
C VAL A 68 -6.16 -21.76 -6.18
N ILE A 69 -5.24 -21.11 -5.48
CA ILE A 69 -3.90 -21.59 -5.17
C ILE A 69 -3.74 -21.53 -3.66
N GLN A 70 -3.41 -22.65 -3.04
CA GLN A 70 -3.11 -22.71 -1.61
C GLN A 70 -1.64 -22.32 -1.36
N PRO A 71 -1.31 -21.70 -0.21
CA PRO A 71 0.07 -21.33 0.12
C PRO A 71 1.06 -22.49 0.06
N GLU A 72 0.61 -23.70 0.42
CA GLU A 72 1.43 -24.91 0.42
C GLU A 72 1.77 -25.40 -1.00
N GLU A 73 1.05 -24.94 -2.02
CA GLU A 73 1.30 -25.25 -3.42
C GLU A 73 2.37 -24.35 -4.05
N ILE A 74 2.74 -23.25 -3.37
CA ILE A 74 3.82 -22.35 -3.79
C ILE A 74 5.07 -22.69 -2.98
N VAL A 75 6.03 -23.33 -3.64
CA VAL A 75 7.29 -23.74 -3.00
C VAL A 75 8.39 -22.74 -3.37
N LEU A 76 9.11 -22.27 -2.35
CA LEU A 76 10.27 -21.41 -2.52
C LEU A 76 11.53 -22.26 -2.28
N GLU A 77 12.37 -22.37 -3.30
CA GLU A 77 13.60 -23.13 -3.27
C GLU A 77 14.83 -22.22 -3.39
N ASN A 78 15.94 -22.67 -2.83
CA ASN A 78 17.26 -22.02 -2.98
C ASN A 78 17.26 -20.53 -2.59
N LEU A 79 16.50 -20.16 -1.56
CA LEU A 79 16.47 -18.80 -1.05
C LEU A 79 17.85 -18.42 -0.50
N GLN A 80 18.44 -17.36 -1.05
CA GLN A 80 19.70 -16.80 -0.61
C GLN A 80 19.51 -15.34 -0.22
N PHE A 81 19.95 -15.02 0.99
CA PHE A 81 19.88 -13.67 1.55
C PHE A 81 21.28 -13.07 1.52
N THR A 82 21.50 -12.12 0.62
CA THR A 82 22.77 -11.42 0.46
C THR A 82 22.61 -9.98 0.92
N ARG A 83 23.50 -9.51 1.80
CA ARG A 83 23.49 -8.11 2.22
C ARG A 83 23.70 -7.19 1.03
N ASN A 84 22.83 -6.19 0.87
CA ASN A 84 22.93 -5.12 -0.11
C ASN A 84 23.34 -3.82 0.60
N ARG A 85 23.79 -2.79 -0.13
CA ARG A 85 24.00 -1.44 0.45
C ARG A 85 22.75 -0.60 0.20
N PRO A 86 22.17 0.09 1.19
CA PRO A 86 22.65 0.33 2.57
C PRO A 86 22.50 -0.88 3.51
N ASP A 87 23.24 -0.87 4.64
CA ASP A 87 23.45 -2.01 5.57
C ASP A 87 22.20 -2.65 6.19
N THR A 88 21.02 -2.08 5.96
CA THR A 88 19.72 -2.58 6.43
C THR A 88 18.95 -3.36 5.36
N SER A 89 19.44 -3.39 4.12
CA SER A 89 18.78 -4.05 2.99
C SER A 89 19.43 -5.39 2.67
N TYR A 90 18.61 -6.40 2.41
CA TYR A 90 19.02 -7.73 1.96
C TYR A 90 18.40 -8.01 0.59
N ARG A 91 19.26 -8.32 -0.37
CA ARG A 91 18.87 -8.90 -1.66
C ARG A 91 18.53 -10.35 -1.44
N VAL A 92 17.37 -10.76 -1.93
CA VAL A 92 16.88 -12.14 -1.85
C VAL A 92 16.69 -12.67 -3.24
N THR A 93 17.36 -13.78 -3.53
CA THR A 93 17.23 -14.54 -4.77
C THR A 93 16.74 -15.93 -4.47
N GLY A 94 15.91 -16.49 -5.35
CA GLY A 94 15.50 -17.88 -5.25
C GLY A 94 14.63 -18.31 -6.42
N THR A 95 14.07 -19.51 -6.32
CA THR A 95 13.18 -20.08 -7.32
C THR A 95 11.79 -20.28 -6.71
N ILE A 96 10.77 -19.81 -7.40
CA ILE A 96 9.37 -20.06 -7.07
C ILE A 96 8.92 -21.22 -7.95
N LEU A 97 8.36 -22.25 -7.34
CA LEU A 97 7.72 -23.38 -8.01
C LEU A 97 6.21 -23.30 -7.75
N ASN A 98 5.43 -23.31 -8.83
CA ASN A 98 3.98 -23.34 -8.76
C ASN A 98 3.48 -24.77 -8.96
N ASN A 99 3.18 -25.48 -7.88
CA ASN A 99 2.62 -26.85 -7.92
C ASN A 99 1.10 -26.87 -8.04
N SER A 100 0.45 -25.71 -8.11
CA SER A 100 -1.01 -25.62 -8.24
C SER A 100 -1.45 -25.92 -9.69
N PRO A 101 -2.72 -26.29 -9.90
CA PRO A 101 -3.29 -26.47 -11.24
C PRO A 101 -3.61 -25.14 -11.95
N ALA A 102 -3.30 -23.99 -11.35
CA ALA A 102 -3.62 -22.67 -11.87
C ALA A 102 -2.37 -21.84 -12.17
N ASP A 103 -2.51 -20.82 -13.02
CA ASP A 103 -1.46 -19.87 -13.32
C ASP A 103 -1.32 -18.86 -12.17
N LEU A 104 -0.14 -18.82 -11.54
CA LEU A 104 0.23 -17.82 -10.56
C LEU A 104 0.46 -16.48 -11.26
N THR A 105 0.01 -15.39 -10.64
CA THR A 105 0.23 -14.02 -11.11
C THR A 105 1.09 -13.23 -10.14
N ASN A 106 0.72 -13.24 -8.86
CA ASN A 106 1.47 -12.57 -7.79
C ASN A 106 1.12 -13.15 -6.42
N PHE A 107 1.94 -12.84 -5.43
CA PHE A 107 1.70 -13.12 -4.01
C PHE A 107 2.54 -12.19 -3.13
N ASN A 108 2.16 -12.07 -1.87
CA ASN A 108 2.94 -11.37 -0.85
C ASN A 108 3.88 -12.36 -0.15
N LEU A 109 5.16 -12.02 -0.13
CA LEU A 109 6.19 -12.73 0.60
C LEU A 109 6.58 -11.91 1.82
N THR A 110 6.21 -12.37 3.01
CA THR A 110 6.69 -11.80 4.27
C THR A 110 7.91 -12.58 4.72
N VAL A 111 9.01 -11.89 4.99
CA VAL A 111 10.22 -12.47 5.56
C VAL A 111 10.41 -11.90 6.97
N THR A 112 10.73 -12.77 7.91
CA THR A 112 11.10 -12.40 9.27
C THR A 112 12.56 -12.75 9.51
N LEU A 113 13.31 -11.77 10.00
CA LEU A 113 14.70 -11.91 10.45
C LEU A 113 14.72 -12.06 11.97
N GLU A 114 15.25 -13.18 12.44
CA GLU A 114 15.55 -13.44 13.84
C GLU A 114 17.06 -13.50 14.07
N ASP A 115 17.53 -13.01 15.21
CA ASP A 115 18.90 -13.22 15.69
C ASP A 115 18.88 -14.22 16.85
N CYS A 116 19.55 -15.37 16.70
CA CYS A 116 19.46 -16.49 17.63
C CYS A 116 20.82 -16.88 18.27
N PRO A 117 21.54 -15.96 18.94
CA PRO A 117 22.80 -16.31 19.59
C PRO A 117 22.55 -17.30 20.75
N GLY A 118 23.27 -18.43 20.75
CA GLY A 118 23.14 -19.44 21.79
C GLY A 118 21.74 -20.08 21.91
N GLY A 119 20.94 -20.05 20.83
CA GLY A 119 19.61 -20.66 20.78
C GLY A 119 18.46 -19.80 21.31
N LYS A 120 18.72 -18.57 21.78
CA LYS A 120 17.67 -17.61 22.16
C LYS A 120 17.39 -16.67 21.00
N CYS A 121 16.27 -16.87 20.31
CA CYS A 121 15.87 -16.05 19.17
C CYS A 121 15.21 -14.74 19.62
N LYS A 122 15.68 -13.64 19.05
CA LYS A 122 15.05 -12.32 19.13
C LYS A 122 14.69 -11.87 17.72
N THR A 123 13.43 -11.49 17.51
CA THR A 123 13.00 -10.90 16.24
C THR A 123 13.68 -9.55 16.03
N VAL A 124 14.37 -9.41 14.91
CA VAL A 124 14.97 -8.15 14.45
C VAL A 124 13.90 -7.31 13.75
N GLY A 125 13.12 -7.95 12.89
CA GLY A 125 11.96 -7.36 12.22
C GLY A 125 11.40 -8.26 11.14
N ASP A 126 10.32 -7.80 10.53
CA ASP A 126 9.66 -8.40 9.38
C ASP A 126 9.47 -7.37 8.28
N ASP A 127 9.49 -7.83 7.04
CA ASP A 127 9.21 -7.00 5.86
C ASP A 127 8.43 -7.84 4.84
N THR A 128 7.56 -7.17 4.09
CA THR A 128 6.66 -7.83 3.13
C THR A 128 6.82 -7.22 1.75
N ALA A 129 7.11 -8.08 0.77
CA ALA A 129 7.27 -7.69 -0.62
C ALA A 129 6.20 -8.36 -1.50
N LEU A 130 5.63 -7.60 -2.43
CA LEU A 130 4.79 -8.12 -3.50
C LEU A 130 5.68 -8.75 -4.57
N ILE A 131 5.53 -10.05 -4.81
CA ILE A 131 6.27 -10.79 -5.82
C ILE A 131 5.41 -10.97 -7.06
N LEU A 132 5.87 -10.42 -8.18
CA LEU A 132 5.22 -10.59 -9.49
C LEU A 132 5.76 -11.87 -10.15
N ALA A 133 5.01 -12.96 -10.01
CA ALA A 133 5.39 -14.29 -10.43
C ALA A 133 4.36 -14.84 -11.42
N ARG A 134 4.53 -14.52 -12.72
CA ARG A 134 3.65 -14.97 -13.81
C ARG A 134 4.01 -16.41 -14.21
N ILE A 135 3.75 -17.35 -13.32
CA ILE A 135 4.21 -18.75 -13.44
C ILE A 135 3.02 -19.63 -13.79
N ARG A 136 3.11 -20.35 -14.92
CA ARG A 136 2.07 -21.31 -15.32
C ARG A 136 2.00 -22.50 -14.35
N ALA A 137 0.87 -23.20 -14.35
CA ALA A 137 0.71 -24.42 -13.56
C ALA A 137 1.88 -25.41 -13.79
N GLY A 138 2.49 -25.90 -12.71
CA GLY A 138 3.61 -26.85 -12.73
C GLY A 138 4.95 -26.28 -13.21
N GLN A 139 5.07 -24.96 -13.42
CA GLN A 139 6.31 -24.32 -13.85
C GLN A 139 7.03 -23.66 -12.68
N SER A 140 8.29 -23.27 -12.92
CA SER A 140 9.09 -22.50 -11.97
C SER A 140 9.67 -21.24 -12.60
N GLN A 141 10.00 -20.25 -11.76
CA GLN A 141 10.62 -19.00 -12.17
C GLN A 141 11.58 -18.53 -11.07
N THR A 142 12.75 -18.05 -11.46
CA THR A 142 13.66 -17.37 -10.55
C THR A 142 13.17 -15.96 -10.26
N PHE A 143 13.31 -15.50 -9.03
CA PHE A 143 12.99 -14.14 -8.64
C PHE A 143 14.13 -13.50 -7.87
N GLU A 144 14.11 -12.17 -7.90
CA GLU A 144 14.99 -11.33 -7.11
C GLU A 144 14.16 -10.21 -6.49
N THR A 145 14.35 -9.95 -5.20
CA THR A 145 13.69 -8.87 -4.48
C THR A 145 14.60 -8.33 -3.37
N PHE A 146 14.15 -7.28 -2.69
CA PHE A 146 14.86 -6.66 -1.59
C PHE A 146 13.94 -6.56 -0.38
N PHE A 147 14.47 -6.91 0.79
CA PHE A 147 13.83 -6.68 2.07
C PHE A 147 14.67 -5.73 2.90
N THR A 148 14.02 -4.84 3.65
CA THR A 148 14.68 -3.87 4.52
C THR A 148 14.23 -4.08 5.95
N PHE A 149 15.20 -4.35 6.84
CA PHE A 149 14.92 -4.57 8.24
C PHE A 149 15.39 -3.38 9.08
N PRO A 150 14.64 -2.99 10.12
CA PRO A 150 15.09 -1.95 11.02
C PRO A 150 16.37 -2.40 11.73
N ASN A 151 17.39 -1.54 11.73
CA ASN A 151 18.61 -1.73 12.51
C ASN A 151 18.70 -0.63 13.59
N PRO A 152 17.92 -0.74 14.68
CA PRO A 152 17.80 0.33 15.66
C PRO A 152 19.10 0.62 16.42
N TYR A 153 20.07 -0.30 16.42
CA TYR A 153 21.32 -0.18 17.17
C TYR A 153 22.59 -0.22 16.31
N GLY A 154 22.46 -0.31 14.98
CA GLY A 154 23.62 -0.46 14.08
C GLY A 154 24.38 -1.79 14.25
N VAL A 155 23.79 -2.78 14.94
CA VAL A 155 24.43 -4.06 15.26
C VAL A 155 23.86 -5.14 14.37
N ASP A 156 24.76 -5.85 13.69
CA ASP A 156 24.40 -6.94 12.82
C ASP A 156 24.02 -8.20 13.63
N PRO A 157 23.03 -8.99 13.14
CA PRO A 157 22.68 -10.26 13.78
C PRO A 157 23.90 -11.18 13.86
N ALA A 158 24.22 -11.69 15.04
CA ALA A 158 25.34 -12.61 15.23
C ALA A 158 25.02 -14.01 14.68
N ALA A 159 23.75 -14.42 14.72
CA ALA A 159 23.27 -15.71 14.22
C ALA A 159 21.92 -15.50 13.51
N PRO A 160 21.93 -15.00 12.25
CA PRO A 160 20.71 -14.71 11.52
C PRO A 160 19.96 -15.99 11.18
N LYS A 161 18.66 -15.98 11.46
CA LYS A 161 17.71 -17.01 11.08
C LYS A 161 16.57 -16.38 10.31
N TRP A 162 16.26 -16.97 9.18
CA TRP A 162 15.24 -16.48 8.26
C TRP A 162 14.03 -17.40 8.30
N SER A 163 12.86 -16.81 8.40
CA SER A 163 11.59 -17.50 8.16
C SER A 163 10.75 -16.70 7.19
N TYR A 164 9.86 -17.37 6.45
CA TYR A 164 9.03 -16.72 5.46
C TYR A 164 7.58 -17.21 5.53
N ARG A 165 6.68 -16.40 5.00
CA ARG A 165 5.26 -16.70 4.82
C ARG A 165 4.78 -16.18 3.48
N VAL A 166 4.07 -17.02 2.75
CA VAL A 166 3.37 -16.65 1.51
C VAL A 166 1.91 -16.30 1.84
N SER A 167 1.40 -15.19 1.31
CA SER A 167 0.03 -14.72 1.54
C SER A 167 -0.52 -13.95 0.34
N ASP A 168 -1.83 -13.64 0.35
CA ASP A 168 -2.54 -12.88 -0.69
C ASP A 168 -2.22 -13.36 -2.12
N ILE A 169 -2.32 -14.67 -2.34
CA ILE A 169 -1.96 -15.31 -3.60
C ILE A 169 -3.02 -15.02 -4.65
N ARG A 170 -2.59 -14.49 -5.78
CA ARG A 170 -3.44 -14.24 -6.95
C ARG A 170 -3.03 -15.14 -8.09
N GLY A 171 -4.00 -15.85 -8.61
CA GLY A 171 -3.85 -16.70 -9.77
C GLY A 171 -5.15 -16.81 -10.56
N ARG A 172 -5.07 -17.42 -11.74
CA ARG A 172 -6.20 -17.68 -12.61
C ARG A 172 -6.10 -19.10 -13.15
N MET A 173 -7.24 -19.71 -13.46
CA MET A 173 -7.21 -20.98 -14.19
C MET A 173 -6.59 -20.77 -15.58
N PRO A 174 -5.86 -21.77 -16.12
CA PRO A 174 -5.23 -21.69 -17.44
C PRO A 174 -6.25 -21.56 -18.59
#